data_AF-A0A4U2EZT7-F1
#
_entry.id   AF-A0A4U2EZT7-F1
#
_cell.length_a   1.000
_cell.length_b   1.000
_cell.length_c   1.000
_cell.angle_alpha   90.00
_cell.angle_beta   90.00
_cell.angle_gamma   90.00
#
_symmetry.space_group_name_H-M   'P 1'
#
loop_
_entity.id
_entity.type
_entity.pdbx_description
1 polymer ?
#
loop_
_entity_poly.entity_id
_entity_poly.type
_entity_poly.pdbx_seq_one_letter_code
_entity_poly.pdbx_strand_id
1 'polypeptide(L)'
;MDMTTLNLGGALALGQRIVISVDGTIKVLEEGQPLQAGDVVLESQNGSNEPQLSAKRFSPEEGGEVELDQDIANIFAALEEGQDPTELGEEFATAAGQNGSSLSASGTIERDGEETIPGTDFVTTGFEALGMSRTQSLSLLDAFRSFEQPNNDPTFVDNNNSPIGDTVSFTTNEDTPVNGTLSASDEDGDSLFFVKSTDPSNGTVVVDENGDWTYTPNENYNGDDSFTVVVDDGQGGTDTITVNVTV
;
A
#
# COMPACT_ATOMS: atom_id res chain seq x y z
N MET A 1 23.19 22.96 19.83
CA MET A 1 24.62 22.62 19.87
C MET A 1 25.37 23.87 19.43
N ASP A 2 26.24 24.40 20.28
CA ASP A 2 27.12 25.53 19.94
C ASP A 2 28.06 25.11 18.81
N MET A 3 27.85 25.65 17.60
CA MET A 3 28.85 25.60 16.53
C MET A 3 29.98 26.55 16.95
N THR A 4 31.00 26.01 17.58
CA THR A 4 32.28 26.72 17.69
C THR A 4 32.84 26.83 16.28
N THR A 5 32.77 28.03 15.70
CA THR A 5 33.35 28.32 14.40
C THR A 5 34.87 28.19 14.56
N LEU A 6 35.42 27.08 14.05
CA LEU A 6 36.86 26.87 14.02
C LEU A 6 37.46 27.79 12.95
N ASN A 7 37.86 29.00 13.33
CA ASN A 7 38.47 29.95 12.42
C ASN A 7 39.92 29.54 12.13
N LEU A 8 40.11 28.77 11.06
CA LEU A 8 41.41 28.33 10.56
C LEU A 8 42.04 29.33 9.59
N GLY A 9 41.31 30.39 9.22
CA GLY A 9 41.79 31.44 8.33
C GLY A 9 42.93 32.23 8.97
N GLY A 10 44.16 32.01 8.47
CA GLY A 10 45.36 32.73 8.92
C GLY A 10 46.16 32.07 10.06
N ALA A 11 45.72 30.93 10.60
CA ALA A 11 46.44 30.20 11.65
C ALA A 11 47.37 29.08 11.10
N LEU A 12 47.21 28.70 9.84
CA LEU A 12 47.98 27.63 9.20
C LEU A 12 49.09 28.21 8.31
N ALA A 13 50.29 27.65 8.42
CA ALA A 13 51.37 27.92 7.49
C ALA A 13 51.04 27.36 6.10
N LEU A 14 51.59 27.98 5.05
CA LEU A 14 51.43 27.49 3.66
C LEU A 14 51.87 26.02 3.58
N GLY A 15 51.00 25.16 3.03
CA GLY A 15 51.26 23.71 2.91
C GLY A 15 51.08 22.92 4.22
N GLN A 16 50.63 23.55 5.31
CA GLN A 16 50.23 22.82 6.50
C GLN A 16 48.90 22.11 6.27
N ARG A 17 48.87 20.81 6.62
CA ARG A 17 47.72 19.92 6.42
C ARG A 17 47.14 19.52 7.77
N ILE A 18 45.83 19.64 7.92
CA ILE A 18 45.07 19.15 9.07
C ILE A 18 44.25 17.96 8.61
N VAL A 19 44.13 16.93 9.45
CA VAL A 19 43.21 15.82 9.25
C VAL A 19 42.12 15.89 10.30
N ILE A 20 40.88 15.77 9.84
CA ILE A 20 39.71 15.45 10.62
C ILE A 20 39.42 13.97 10.36
N SER A 21 39.73 13.12 11.33
CA SER A 21 39.52 11.68 11.18
C SER A 21 38.04 11.32 11.36
N VAL A 22 37.63 10.16 10.86
CA VAL A 22 36.24 9.65 10.94
C VAL A 22 35.71 9.50 12.38
N ASP A 23 36.60 9.39 13.36
CA ASP A 23 36.26 9.35 14.79
C ASP A 23 36.01 10.74 15.41
N GLY A 24 36.08 11.80 14.60
CA GLY A 24 35.90 13.19 15.01
C GLY A 24 37.14 13.84 15.61
N THR A 25 38.30 13.16 15.60
CA THR A 25 39.56 13.75 16.08
C THR A 25 40.17 14.68 15.03
N ILE A 26 40.72 15.81 15.50
CA ILE A 26 41.41 16.78 14.64
C ILE A 26 42.90 16.78 14.99
N LYS A 27 43.77 16.57 14.00
CA LYS A 27 45.23 16.55 14.17
C LYS A 27 45.95 17.24 13.01
N VAL A 28 47.16 17.74 13.26
CA VAL A 28 48.06 18.15 12.18
C VAL A 28 48.63 16.89 11.52
N LEU A 29 48.58 16.84 10.19
CA LEU A 29 49.14 15.73 9.43
C LEU A 29 50.64 15.95 9.23
N GLU A 30 51.45 15.06 9.80
CA GLU A 30 52.90 15.04 9.58
C GLU A 30 53.24 14.28 8.29
N GLU A 31 54.36 14.63 7.67
CA GLU A 31 54.83 14.02 6.42
C GLU A 31 55.00 12.49 6.58
N GLY A 32 54.32 11.71 5.72
CA GLY A 32 54.39 10.25 5.72
C GLY A 32 53.44 9.55 6.70
N GLN A 33 52.58 10.27 7.44
CA GLN A 33 51.53 9.61 8.21
C GLN A 33 50.44 9.02 7.30
N PRO A 34 49.99 7.78 7.58
CA PRO A 34 48.91 7.17 6.81
C PRO A 34 47.57 7.84 7.11
N LEU A 35 46.78 8.05 6.06
CA LEU A 35 45.38 8.47 6.13
C LEU A 35 44.48 7.24 6.14
N GLN A 36 43.35 7.33 6.84
CA GLN A 36 42.30 6.32 6.82
C GLN A 36 41.21 6.71 5.83
N ALA A 37 40.53 5.71 5.27
CA ALA A 37 39.40 5.95 4.39
C ALA A 37 38.34 6.80 5.11
N GLY A 38 37.92 7.89 4.48
CA GLY A 38 36.99 8.87 5.05
C GLY A 38 37.63 10.01 5.84
N ASP A 39 38.95 10.00 6.06
CA ASP A 39 39.64 11.14 6.66
C ASP A 39 39.49 12.39 5.77
N VAL A 40 39.13 13.54 6.36
CA VAL A 40 39.07 14.82 5.65
C VAL A 40 40.34 15.60 5.90
N VAL A 41 41.08 15.88 4.84
CA VAL A 41 42.28 16.70 4.85
C VAL A 41 41.91 18.14 4.51
N LEU A 42 42.26 19.07 5.40
CA LEU A 42 42.23 20.50 5.13
C LEU A 42 43.66 20.99 4.85
N GLU A 43 43.88 21.61 3.71
CA GLU A 43 45.17 22.14 3.30
C GLU A 43 45.08 23.66 3.09
N SER A 44 46.01 24.40 3.70
CA SER A 44 46.09 25.85 3.47
C SER A 44 46.80 26.15 2.16
N GLN A 45 46.10 26.86 1.28
CA GLN A 45 46.59 27.32 -0.02
C GLN A 45 47.02 28.80 0.00
N ASN A 46 47.23 29.39 1.18
CA ASN A 46 47.45 30.84 1.37
C ASN A 46 48.43 31.46 0.35
N GLY A 47 47.88 32.06 -0.71
CA GLY A 47 48.52 33.12 -1.48
C GLY A 47 48.36 34.44 -0.75
N SER A 48 49.33 35.36 -0.93
CA SER A 48 49.60 36.48 -0.02
C SER A 48 48.46 37.44 0.35
N ASN A 49 47.25 37.36 -0.22
CA ASN A 49 46.18 38.33 0.02
C ASN A 49 44.80 37.76 0.40
N GLU A 50 44.53 36.47 0.29
CA GLU A 50 43.26 35.87 0.76
C GLU A 50 43.49 34.47 1.33
N PRO A 51 42.98 34.17 2.56
CA PRO A 51 43.14 32.86 3.12
C PRO A 51 42.27 31.84 2.36
N GLN A 52 42.91 30.87 1.71
CA GLN A 52 42.23 29.78 0.99
C GLN A 52 42.53 28.45 1.68
N LEU A 53 41.48 27.63 1.85
CA LEU A 53 41.55 26.27 2.37
C LEU A 53 40.95 25.35 1.31
N SER A 54 41.63 24.26 0.95
CA SER A 54 41.03 23.16 0.21
C SER A 54 40.70 22.02 1.15
N ALA A 55 39.51 21.45 0.99
CA ALA A 55 39.08 20.26 1.71
C ALA A 55 39.09 19.07 0.75
N LYS A 56 39.82 18.02 1.12
CA LYS A 56 39.90 16.77 0.36
C LYS A 56 39.47 15.62 1.25
N ARG A 57 38.69 14.65 0.75
CA ARG A 57 38.47 13.39 1.45
C ARG A 57 39.49 12.36 0.99
N PHE A 58 40.02 11.56 1.91
CA PHE A 58 40.84 10.43 1.54
C PHE A 58 39.96 9.22 1.23
N SER A 59 39.96 8.79 -0.03
CA SER A 59 39.30 7.59 -0.51
C SER A 59 40.32 6.70 -1.23
N PRO A 60 40.80 5.60 -0.59
CA PRO A 60 41.77 4.70 -1.21
C PRO A 60 41.21 3.99 -2.45
N GLU A 61 39.89 3.88 -2.58
CA GLU A 61 39.21 3.26 -3.72
C GLU A 61 39.17 4.18 -4.96
N GLU A 62 39.19 5.50 -4.76
CA GLU A 62 39.23 6.52 -5.82
C GLU A 62 40.65 7.06 -6.09
N GLY A 63 41.68 6.34 -5.63
CA GLY A 63 43.07 6.68 -5.93
C GLY A 63 43.70 7.71 -5.00
N GLY A 64 43.11 7.99 -3.83
CA GLY A 64 43.72 8.82 -2.77
C GLY A 64 42.85 10.00 -2.34
N GLU A 65 43.37 11.22 -2.42
CA GLU A 65 42.66 12.42 -1.97
C GLU A 65 41.76 12.98 -3.08
N VAL A 66 40.47 13.10 -2.79
CA VAL A 66 39.43 13.61 -3.69
C VAL A 66 38.96 14.99 -3.22
N GLU A 67 38.93 15.98 -4.12
CA GLU A 67 38.49 17.36 -3.84
C GLU A 67 36.99 17.39 -3.51
N LEU A 68 36.64 17.79 -2.28
CA LEU A 68 35.25 17.80 -1.80
C LEU A 68 34.40 18.90 -2.43
N ASP A 69 35.03 19.98 -2.91
CA ASP A 69 34.31 21.12 -3.46
C ASP A 69 33.48 20.73 -4.71
N GLN A 70 33.99 19.80 -5.51
CA GLN A 70 33.29 19.29 -6.69
C GLN A 70 32.23 18.24 -6.33
N ASP A 71 32.50 17.37 -5.35
CA ASP A 71 31.54 16.37 -4.89
C ASP A 71 30.31 17.02 -4.26
N ILE A 72 30.52 18.06 -3.45
CA ILE A 72 29.43 18.83 -2.84
C ILE A 72 28.57 19.49 -3.92
N ALA A 73 29.19 20.08 -4.94
CA ALA A 73 28.47 20.69 -6.05
C ALA A 73 27.63 19.66 -6.83
N ASN A 74 28.19 18.46 -7.07
CA ASN A 74 27.47 17.37 -7.73
C ASN A 74 26.29 16.85 -6.88
N ILE A 75 26.46 16.75 -5.55
CA ILE A 75 25.39 16.37 -4.61
C ILE A 75 24.25 17.38 -4.62
N PHE A 76 24.56 18.69 -4.60
CA PHE A 76 23.53 19.72 -4.67
C PHE A 76 22.79 19.70 -6.01
N ALA A 77 23.49 19.47 -7.13
CA ALA A 77 22.86 19.33 -8.44
C ALA A 77 21.92 18.11 -8.50
N ALA A 78 22.36 16.95 -8.01
CA ALA A 78 21.53 15.75 -7.95
C ALA A 78 20.28 15.95 -7.08
N LEU A 79 20.42 16.61 -5.93
CA LEU A 79 19.29 16.94 -5.06
C LEU A 79 18.29 17.90 -5.73
N GLU A 80 18.76 18.88 -6.50
CA GLU A 80 17.89 19.80 -7.24
C GLU A 80 17.16 19.09 -8.40
N GLU A 81 17.77 18.05 -8.98
CA GLU A 81 17.17 17.17 -10.00
C GLU A 81 16.32 16.03 -9.41
N GLY A 82 16.22 15.94 -8.07
CA GLY A 82 15.45 14.89 -7.38
C GLY A 82 16.09 13.50 -7.41
N GLN A 83 17.39 13.41 -7.75
CA GLN A 83 18.19 12.20 -7.70
C GLN A 83 18.63 11.88 -6.27
N ASP A 84 18.86 10.60 -5.98
CA ASP A 84 19.43 10.18 -4.70
C ASP A 84 20.94 10.52 -4.68
N PRO A 85 21.39 11.44 -3.82
CA PRO A 85 22.79 11.85 -3.77
C PRO A 85 23.75 10.73 -3.31
N THR A 86 23.23 9.60 -2.82
CA THR A 86 24.03 8.44 -2.44
C THR A 86 24.46 7.59 -3.64
N GLU A 87 23.87 7.79 -4.83
CA GLU A 87 24.20 7.06 -6.06
C GLU A 87 25.26 7.78 -6.94
N LEU A 88 25.70 8.98 -6.53
CA LEU A 88 26.75 9.75 -7.20
C LEU A 88 28.14 9.12 -6.99
N GLY A 89 28.42 8.09 -7.78
CA GLY A 89 29.68 7.34 -7.76
C GLY A 89 29.61 6.01 -8.52
N GLU A 90 28.40 5.54 -8.84
CA GLU A 90 28.18 4.27 -9.56
C GLU A 90 28.15 4.43 -11.09
N GLU A 91 29.05 5.21 -11.69
CA GLU A 91 29.10 5.41 -13.16
C GLU A 91 29.43 4.12 -13.97
N PHE A 92 29.54 2.94 -13.34
CA PHE A 92 29.77 1.66 -14.02
C PHE A 92 28.97 0.47 -13.46
N ALA A 93 27.78 0.69 -12.91
CA ALA A 93 26.85 -0.43 -12.70
C ALA A 93 26.33 -0.94 -14.05
N THR A 94 27.18 -1.69 -14.75
CA THR A 94 26.77 -2.53 -15.88
C THR A 94 25.78 -3.55 -15.34
N ALA A 95 24.50 -3.27 -15.58
CA ALA A 95 23.43 -4.22 -15.37
C ALA A 95 23.68 -5.47 -16.23
N ALA A 96 24.20 -6.54 -15.62
CA ALA A 96 23.86 -7.94 -15.89
C ALA A 96 24.86 -8.86 -15.17
N GLY A 97 24.32 -9.72 -14.30
CA GLY A 97 25.08 -10.49 -13.34
C GLY A 97 25.88 -11.67 -13.87
N GLN A 98 26.70 -12.19 -12.97
CA GLN A 98 27.06 -13.60 -12.83
C GLN A 98 27.56 -13.76 -11.38
N ASN A 99 26.65 -14.19 -10.49
CA ASN A 99 26.88 -14.63 -9.11
C ASN A 99 27.41 -13.61 -8.08
N GLY A 100 26.47 -13.04 -7.31
CA GLY A 100 26.76 -12.39 -6.04
C GLY A 100 25.56 -11.62 -5.51
N SER A 101 24.62 -12.32 -4.88
CA SER A 101 23.47 -11.74 -4.20
C SER A 101 23.90 -10.76 -3.10
N SER A 102 23.58 -9.48 -3.25
CA SER A 102 23.20 -8.61 -2.13
C SER A 102 22.29 -7.50 -2.64
N LEU A 103 21.16 -7.37 -1.96
CA LEU A 103 20.11 -6.39 -2.18
C LEU A 103 20.66 -4.96 -2.03
N SER A 104 20.67 -4.20 -3.12
CA SER A 104 20.89 -2.74 -3.13
C SER A 104 20.49 -2.19 -4.49
N ALA A 105 19.26 -1.69 -4.62
CA ALA A 105 18.86 -0.61 -5.53
C ALA A 105 17.37 -0.29 -5.33
N SER A 106 17.09 0.95 -4.94
CA SER A 106 15.80 1.60 -5.13
C SER A 106 15.47 1.63 -6.62
N GLY A 107 14.37 0.98 -7.01
CA GLY A 107 13.80 1.09 -8.36
C GLY A 107 12.51 1.89 -8.33
N THR A 108 12.38 2.86 -9.24
CA THR A 108 11.07 3.45 -9.58
C THR A 108 10.22 2.33 -10.20
N ILE A 109 9.14 1.95 -9.52
CA ILE A 109 8.22 0.94 -10.02
C ILE A 109 7.26 1.60 -11.01
N GLU A 110 7.57 1.55 -12.30
CA GLU A 110 6.54 1.67 -13.35
C GLU A 110 5.75 0.36 -13.37
N ARG A 111 4.55 0.38 -12.76
CA ARG A 111 3.62 -0.76 -12.74
C ARG A 111 2.85 -0.82 -14.06
N ASP A 112 3.53 -1.34 -15.09
CA ASP A 112 2.92 -1.61 -16.38
C ASP A 112 2.60 -3.11 -16.56
N GLY A 113 2.30 -3.78 -15.43
CA GLY A 113 1.95 -5.20 -15.38
C GLY A 113 0.87 -5.46 -14.34
N GLU A 114 -0.15 -6.23 -14.74
CA GLU A 114 -1.15 -6.80 -13.85
C GLU A 114 -0.46 -7.80 -12.92
N GLU A 115 -0.13 -7.36 -11.70
CA GLU A 115 0.45 -8.22 -10.67
C GLU A 115 -0.69 -8.76 -9.79
N THR A 116 -1.15 -9.94 -10.15
CA THR A 116 -2.01 -10.76 -9.28
C THR A 116 -1.15 -11.26 -8.13
N ILE A 117 -1.41 -10.79 -6.90
CA ILE A 117 -0.73 -11.29 -5.70
C ILE A 117 -1.38 -12.62 -5.30
N PRO A 118 -0.73 -13.79 -5.47
CA PRO A 118 -1.27 -15.05 -5.00
C PRO A 118 -0.71 -15.29 -3.59
N GLY A 119 -1.51 -14.99 -2.56
CA GLY A 119 -1.27 -15.41 -1.17
C GLY A 119 0.10 -15.03 -0.59
N THR A 120 0.21 -13.82 -0.04
CA THR A 120 1.45 -13.35 0.63
C THR A 120 1.65 -14.01 2.00
N ASP A 121 2.67 -14.87 2.09
CA ASP A 121 3.39 -15.10 3.33
C ASP A 121 4.17 -13.82 3.68
N PHE A 122 3.57 -12.95 4.50
CA PHE A 122 4.26 -11.82 5.10
C PHE A 122 5.44 -12.34 5.96
N VAL A 123 6.65 -12.19 5.45
CA VAL A 123 7.87 -12.59 6.15
C VAL A 123 8.02 -11.74 7.42
N THR A 124 8.13 -12.43 8.55
CA THR A 124 8.03 -11.95 9.94
C THR A 124 9.16 -11.00 10.40
N THR A 125 10.05 -10.56 9.50
CA THR A 125 11.29 -9.86 9.86
C THR A 125 11.05 -8.47 10.47
N GLY A 126 9.92 -7.82 10.15
CA GLY A 126 9.60 -6.48 10.68
C GLY A 126 9.22 -6.46 12.17
N PHE A 127 8.67 -7.55 12.71
CA PHE A 127 8.16 -7.58 14.09
C PHE A 127 9.23 -7.94 15.12
N GLU A 128 10.29 -8.66 14.73
CA GLU A 128 11.43 -8.93 15.60
C GLU A 128 12.17 -7.62 15.98
N ALA A 129 12.21 -6.64 15.07
CA ALA A 129 12.75 -5.29 15.33
C ALA A 129 11.91 -4.47 16.33
N LEU A 130 10.64 -4.81 16.51
CA LEU A 130 9.74 -4.22 17.51
C LEU A 130 9.77 -4.97 18.85
N GLY A 131 10.66 -5.96 19.01
CA GLY A 131 10.79 -6.76 20.24
C GLY A 131 9.63 -7.73 20.47
N MET A 132 8.80 -8.00 19.45
CA MET A 132 7.71 -8.95 19.55
C MET A 132 8.25 -10.39 19.44
N SER A 133 7.74 -11.28 20.30
CA SER A 133 8.02 -12.71 20.18
C SER A 133 7.35 -13.30 18.92
N ARG A 134 7.88 -14.43 18.43
CA ARG A 134 7.28 -15.18 17.31
C ARG A 134 5.79 -15.51 17.52
N THR A 135 5.39 -15.76 18.77
CA THR A 135 4.00 -16.02 19.12
C THR A 135 3.15 -14.75 19.02
N GLN A 136 3.69 -13.60 19.44
CA GLN A 136 3.01 -12.32 19.30
C GLN A 136 2.89 -11.88 17.83
N SER A 137 3.91 -12.13 17.01
CA SER A 137 3.86 -11.82 15.58
C SER A 137 2.88 -12.71 14.83
N LEU A 138 2.83 -14.01 15.16
CA LEU A 138 1.82 -14.93 14.61
C LEU A 138 0.40 -14.54 15.07
N SER A 139 0.23 -14.17 16.34
CA SER A 139 -1.04 -13.67 16.85
C SER A 139 -1.48 -12.37 16.18
N LEU A 140 -0.55 -11.47 15.84
CA LEU A 140 -0.86 -10.24 15.12
C LEU A 140 -1.18 -10.52 13.65
N LEU A 141 -0.52 -11.49 13.03
CA LEU A 141 -0.79 -11.92 11.66
C LEU A 141 -2.17 -12.58 11.56
N ASP A 142 -2.52 -13.46 12.52
CA ASP A 142 -3.86 -14.04 12.61
C ASP A 142 -4.92 -12.96 12.88
N ALA A 143 -4.62 -12.00 13.76
CA ALA A 143 -5.49 -10.85 13.98
C ALA A 143 -5.63 -9.96 12.73
N PHE A 144 -4.55 -9.78 11.96
CA PHE A 144 -4.56 -8.99 10.72
C PHE A 144 -5.33 -9.69 9.60
N ARG A 145 -5.16 -11.01 9.44
CA ARG A 145 -5.96 -11.82 8.51
C ARG A 145 -7.45 -11.84 8.88
N SER A 146 -7.76 -11.65 10.16
CA SER A 146 -9.13 -11.47 10.64
C SER A 146 -9.74 -10.09 10.33
N PHE A 147 -9.04 -9.18 9.65
CA PHE A 147 -9.62 -7.92 9.15
C PHE A 147 -10.30 -8.06 7.78
N GLU A 148 -10.46 -9.27 7.23
CA GLU A 148 -11.54 -9.48 6.26
C GLU A 148 -12.85 -9.18 6.99
N GLN A 149 -13.46 -8.05 6.65
CA GLN A 149 -14.77 -7.66 7.14
C GLN A 149 -15.70 -8.83 6.80
N PRO A 150 -16.30 -9.51 7.79
CA PRO A 150 -17.11 -10.69 7.49
C PRO A 150 -18.28 -10.23 6.62
N ASN A 151 -18.41 -10.82 5.42
CA ASN A 151 -19.54 -10.55 4.54
C ASN A 151 -20.83 -10.91 5.27
N ASN A 152 -21.63 -9.90 5.57
CA ASN A 152 -22.95 -10.00 6.16
C ASN A 152 -23.94 -10.43 5.07
N ASP A 153 -24.90 -11.30 5.43
CA ASP A 153 -25.97 -11.65 4.50
C ASP A 153 -26.90 -10.43 4.31
N PRO A 154 -27.41 -10.18 3.09
CA PRO A 154 -28.45 -9.19 2.87
C PRO A 154 -29.72 -9.55 3.65
N THR A 155 -30.57 -8.58 3.94
CA THR A 155 -31.85 -8.79 4.65
C THR A 155 -32.98 -8.07 3.94
N PHE A 156 -34.11 -8.74 3.71
CA PHE A 156 -35.30 -8.06 3.17
C PHE A 156 -35.83 -6.99 4.14
N VAL A 157 -36.25 -5.83 3.61
CA VAL A 157 -36.71 -4.68 4.41
C VAL A 157 -38.02 -4.06 3.90
N ASP A 158 -38.70 -3.34 4.79
CA ASP A 158 -39.86 -2.51 4.46
C ASP A 158 -39.45 -1.11 3.96
N ASN A 159 -40.43 -0.25 3.71
CA ASN A 159 -40.21 1.12 3.22
C ASN A 159 -39.52 2.05 4.24
N ASN A 160 -39.37 1.63 5.50
CA ASN A 160 -38.64 2.34 6.54
C ASN A 160 -37.28 1.68 6.83
N ASN A 161 -36.83 0.78 5.95
CA ASN A 161 -35.58 0.03 6.09
C ASN A 161 -35.56 -0.88 7.34
N SER A 162 -36.73 -1.31 7.82
CA SER A 162 -36.85 -2.29 8.90
C SER A 162 -36.87 -3.70 8.31
N PRO A 163 -36.15 -4.67 8.89
CA PRO A 163 -36.24 -6.06 8.48
C PRO A 163 -37.68 -6.55 8.43
N ILE A 164 -38.05 -7.21 7.35
CA ILE A 164 -39.30 -7.96 7.24
C ILE A 164 -39.02 -9.45 7.51
N GLY A 165 -40.06 -10.20 7.87
CA GLY A 165 -39.92 -11.64 8.03
C GLY A 165 -39.81 -12.37 6.69
N ASP A 166 -39.68 -13.69 6.76
CA ASP A 166 -39.44 -14.58 5.60
C ASP A 166 -40.64 -14.72 4.65
N THR A 167 -41.73 -13.99 4.88
CA THR A 167 -42.98 -14.15 4.14
C THR A 167 -43.76 -12.85 3.98
N VAL A 168 -44.26 -12.63 2.78
CA VAL A 168 -45.22 -11.57 2.44
C VAL A 168 -46.44 -12.17 1.74
N SER A 169 -47.60 -11.53 1.90
CA SER A 169 -48.88 -12.01 1.35
C SER A 169 -49.57 -10.94 0.51
N PHE A 170 -50.09 -11.36 -0.64
CA PHE A 170 -50.85 -10.54 -1.57
C PHE A 170 -52.17 -11.22 -1.92
N THR A 171 -53.13 -10.42 -2.34
CA THR A 171 -54.42 -10.92 -2.85
C THR A 171 -54.70 -10.28 -4.19
N THR A 172 -55.18 -11.07 -5.15
CA THR A 172 -55.66 -10.57 -6.43
C THR A 172 -56.99 -11.23 -6.77
N ASN A 173 -57.69 -10.74 -7.78
CA ASN A 173 -58.84 -11.46 -8.32
C ASN A 173 -58.37 -12.51 -9.33
N GLU A 174 -59.22 -13.51 -9.56
CA GLU A 174 -59.11 -14.42 -10.71
C GLU A 174 -58.82 -13.65 -12.01
N ASP A 175 -57.97 -14.26 -12.85
CA ASP A 175 -57.51 -13.75 -14.14
C ASP A 175 -56.88 -12.34 -14.10
N THR A 176 -56.52 -11.84 -12.91
CA THR A 176 -55.97 -10.50 -12.71
C THR A 176 -54.51 -10.59 -12.22
N PRO A 177 -53.54 -10.11 -13.01
CA PRO A 177 -52.15 -10.02 -12.55
C PRO A 177 -51.99 -9.09 -11.35
N VAL A 178 -51.07 -9.43 -10.45
CA VAL A 178 -50.63 -8.58 -9.34
C VAL A 178 -49.13 -8.36 -9.43
N ASN A 179 -48.69 -7.17 -9.04
CA ASN A 179 -47.29 -6.77 -9.01
C ASN A 179 -46.92 -6.21 -7.65
N GLY A 180 -45.63 -6.21 -7.38
CA GLY A 180 -45.03 -5.61 -6.20
C GLY A 180 -43.54 -5.40 -6.40
N THR A 181 -42.92 -4.76 -5.41
CA THR A 181 -41.48 -4.54 -5.36
C THR A 181 -40.96 -5.09 -4.05
N LEU A 182 -39.93 -5.91 -4.12
CA LEU A 182 -39.16 -6.36 -2.95
C LEU A 182 -37.98 -5.42 -2.76
N SER A 183 -37.58 -5.21 -1.50
CA SER A 183 -36.42 -4.40 -1.14
C SER A 183 -35.61 -5.13 -0.10
N ALA A 184 -34.30 -4.95 -0.15
CA ALA A 184 -33.35 -5.53 0.77
C ALA A 184 -32.28 -4.48 1.13
N SER A 185 -31.63 -4.69 2.26
CA SER A 185 -30.51 -3.90 2.73
C SER A 185 -29.38 -4.83 3.06
N ASP A 186 -28.17 -4.33 2.89
CA ASP A 186 -26.94 -5.03 3.22
C ASP A 186 -26.07 -4.14 4.11
N GLU A 187 -25.44 -4.72 5.13
CA GLU A 187 -24.65 -3.97 6.12
C GLU A 187 -23.26 -3.59 5.60
N ASP A 188 -22.73 -4.33 4.64
CA ASP A 188 -21.45 -4.06 3.98
C ASP A 188 -21.57 -3.02 2.87
N GLY A 189 -22.79 -2.77 2.38
CA GLY A 189 -23.09 -1.80 1.34
C GLY A 189 -22.87 -2.36 -0.07
N ASP A 190 -22.95 -3.69 -0.21
CA ASP A 190 -22.80 -4.38 -1.48
C ASP A 190 -23.99 -4.15 -2.43
N SER A 191 -23.78 -4.45 -3.70
CA SER A 191 -24.85 -4.38 -4.71
C SER A 191 -25.74 -5.60 -4.62
N LEU A 192 -27.06 -5.37 -4.61
CA LEU A 192 -28.04 -6.44 -4.42
C LEU A 192 -28.80 -6.73 -5.71
N PHE A 193 -28.97 -8.03 -6.01
CA PHE A 193 -29.70 -8.51 -7.17
C PHE A 193 -30.76 -9.52 -6.74
N PHE A 194 -31.95 -9.41 -7.31
CA PHE A 194 -33.07 -10.30 -7.00
C PHE A 194 -33.27 -11.34 -8.09
N VAL A 195 -33.51 -12.58 -7.68
CA VAL A 195 -33.77 -13.69 -8.60
C VAL A 195 -34.90 -14.57 -8.08
N LYS A 196 -35.75 -15.03 -9.00
CA LYS A 196 -36.75 -16.04 -8.70
C LYS A 196 -36.07 -17.37 -8.38
N SER A 197 -36.37 -17.94 -7.22
CA SER A 197 -35.83 -19.22 -6.76
C SER A 197 -36.78 -20.39 -7.02
N THR A 198 -38.08 -20.20 -6.79
CA THR A 198 -39.11 -21.21 -7.12
C THR A 198 -40.24 -20.60 -7.95
N ASP A 199 -40.83 -21.43 -8.81
CA ASP A 199 -42.01 -21.06 -9.56
C ASP A 199 -43.29 -21.35 -8.77
N PRO A 200 -44.34 -20.51 -8.95
CA PRO A 200 -45.67 -20.81 -8.45
C PRO A 200 -46.29 -22.02 -9.16
N SER A 201 -47.21 -22.73 -8.50
CA SER A 201 -47.84 -23.94 -9.05
C SER A 201 -49.05 -23.66 -9.94
N ASN A 202 -49.72 -22.53 -9.73
CA ASN A 202 -51.00 -22.16 -10.33
C ASN A 202 -50.98 -20.78 -11.02
N GLY A 203 -49.79 -20.33 -11.40
CA GLY A 203 -49.59 -19.14 -12.21
C GLY A 203 -48.19 -19.07 -12.79
N THR A 204 -47.82 -17.88 -13.24
CA THR A 204 -46.46 -17.57 -13.71
C THR A 204 -45.97 -16.33 -13.02
N VAL A 205 -44.67 -16.27 -12.72
CA VAL A 205 -44.05 -15.08 -12.14
C VAL A 205 -42.77 -14.69 -12.87
N VAL A 206 -42.66 -13.39 -13.10
CA VAL A 206 -41.46 -12.72 -13.60
C VAL A 206 -40.92 -11.84 -12.47
N VAL A 207 -39.63 -11.96 -12.19
CA VAL A 207 -38.90 -11.14 -11.21
C VAL A 207 -37.75 -10.47 -11.96
N ASP A 208 -37.63 -9.16 -11.81
CA ASP A 208 -36.52 -8.35 -12.32
C ASP A 208 -35.39 -8.26 -11.29
N GLU A 209 -34.18 -7.98 -11.76
CA GLU A 209 -32.98 -7.84 -10.92
C GLU A 209 -33.10 -6.71 -9.89
N ASN A 210 -33.99 -5.73 -10.13
CA ASN A 210 -34.29 -4.62 -9.23
C ASN A 210 -35.29 -4.97 -8.11
N GLY A 211 -35.81 -6.20 -8.07
CA GLY A 211 -36.79 -6.65 -7.08
C GLY A 211 -38.24 -6.41 -7.46
N ASP A 212 -38.51 -5.80 -8.62
CA ASP A 212 -39.85 -5.71 -9.19
C ASP A 212 -40.32 -7.07 -9.70
N TRP A 213 -41.57 -7.43 -9.42
CA TRP A 213 -42.12 -8.70 -9.84
C TRP A 213 -43.58 -8.58 -10.28
N THR A 214 -44.00 -9.53 -11.12
CA THR A 214 -45.40 -9.65 -11.57
C THR A 214 -45.81 -11.12 -11.58
N TYR A 215 -46.86 -11.43 -10.83
CA TYR A 215 -47.53 -12.73 -10.82
C TYR A 215 -48.81 -12.67 -11.66
N THR A 216 -48.98 -13.65 -12.54
CA THR A 216 -50.19 -13.84 -13.35
C THR A 216 -50.80 -15.21 -13.03
N PRO A 217 -51.98 -15.28 -12.41
CA PRO A 217 -52.69 -16.53 -12.18
C PRO A 217 -52.97 -17.29 -13.49
N ASN A 218 -53.08 -18.61 -13.42
CA ASN A 218 -53.63 -19.40 -14.52
C ASN A 218 -55.12 -19.07 -14.74
N GLU A 219 -55.59 -19.22 -15.97
CA GLU A 219 -56.98 -18.95 -16.32
C GLU A 219 -57.96 -19.75 -15.45
N ASN A 220 -58.95 -19.07 -14.89
CA ASN A 220 -59.99 -19.61 -14.01
C ASN A 220 -59.49 -20.22 -12.67
N TYR A 221 -58.28 -19.89 -12.23
CA TYR A 221 -57.74 -20.38 -10.95
C TYR A 221 -58.27 -19.56 -9.77
N ASN A 222 -58.62 -20.25 -8.69
CA ASN A 222 -59.01 -19.67 -7.40
C ASN A 222 -58.33 -20.49 -6.30
N GLY A 223 -57.65 -19.82 -5.36
CA GLY A 223 -56.91 -20.49 -4.29
C GLY A 223 -55.56 -19.83 -3.96
N ASP A 224 -54.84 -20.47 -3.04
CA ASP A 224 -53.52 -20.01 -2.60
C ASP A 224 -52.40 -20.58 -3.47
N ASP A 225 -51.47 -19.71 -3.86
CA ASP A 225 -50.24 -20.03 -4.56
C ASP A 225 -49.05 -19.34 -3.90
N SER A 226 -47.84 -19.79 -4.23
CA SER A 226 -46.62 -19.25 -3.62
C SER A 226 -45.41 -19.40 -4.51
N PHE A 227 -44.50 -18.43 -4.45
CA PHE A 227 -43.17 -18.50 -5.07
C PHE A 227 -42.12 -17.91 -4.13
N THR A 228 -40.84 -18.22 -4.36
CA THR A 228 -39.74 -17.66 -3.57
C THR A 228 -38.82 -16.79 -4.41
N VAL A 229 -38.31 -15.74 -3.79
CA VAL A 229 -37.32 -14.83 -4.36
C VAL A 229 -36.09 -14.84 -3.45
N VAL A 230 -34.91 -14.90 -4.07
CA VAL A 230 -33.62 -14.77 -3.40
C VAL A 230 -33.06 -13.40 -3.71
N VAL A 231 -32.47 -12.75 -2.70
CA VAL A 231 -31.58 -11.62 -2.88
C VAL A 231 -30.14 -12.10 -2.67
N ASP A 232 -29.24 -11.69 -3.55
CA ASP A 232 -27.82 -12.07 -3.58
C ASP A 232 -26.97 -10.79 -3.62
N ASP A 233 -25.90 -10.77 -2.82
CA ASP A 233 -24.96 -9.63 -2.71
C ASP A 233 -23.73 -9.73 -3.64
N GLY A 234 -23.61 -10.82 -4.40
CA GLY A 234 -22.47 -11.11 -5.27
C GLY A 234 -21.17 -11.48 -4.55
N GLN A 235 -21.15 -11.45 -3.21
CA GLN A 235 -20.03 -11.78 -2.34
C GLN A 235 -20.23 -13.09 -1.56
N GLY A 236 -21.40 -13.71 -1.72
CA GLY A 236 -21.74 -15.03 -1.21
C GLY A 236 -22.77 -15.01 -0.09
N GLY A 237 -23.25 -13.82 0.29
CA GLY A 237 -24.39 -13.66 1.19
C GLY A 237 -25.71 -13.68 0.42
N THR A 238 -26.70 -14.38 0.98
CA THR A 238 -28.01 -14.52 0.35
C THR A 238 -29.13 -14.57 1.39
N ASP A 239 -30.30 -14.05 1.03
CA ASP A 239 -31.53 -14.20 1.81
C ASP A 239 -32.70 -14.60 0.92
N THR A 240 -33.70 -15.28 1.48
CA THR A 240 -34.84 -15.85 0.75
C THR A 240 -36.15 -15.41 1.36
N ILE A 241 -37.05 -14.88 0.53
CA ILE A 241 -38.42 -14.54 0.92
C ILE A 241 -39.45 -15.38 0.17
N THR A 242 -40.50 -15.77 0.88
CA THR A 242 -41.68 -16.43 0.29
C THR A 242 -42.78 -15.40 0.02
N VAL A 243 -43.26 -15.35 -1.22
CA VAL A 243 -44.40 -14.53 -1.62
C VAL A 243 -45.62 -15.43 -1.76
N ASN A 244 -46.60 -15.26 -0.88
CA ASN A 244 -47.89 -15.93 -0.94
C ASN A 244 -48.89 -15.06 -1.71
N VAL A 245 -49.67 -15.67 -2.60
CA VAL A 245 -50.73 -15.00 -3.34
C VAL A 245 -52.03 -15.78 -3.20
N THR A 246 -53.08 -15.13 -2.71
CA THR A 246 -54.45 -15.67 -2.76
C THR A 246 -55.19 -15.07 -3.95
N VAL A 247 -55.69 -15.94 -4.84
CA VAL A 247 -56.47 -15.61 -6.05
C VAL A 247 -57.95 -15.88 -5.82
#